data_AF-A0A2V6EK82-F1
#
_entry.id   AF-A0A2V6EK82-F1
#
_cell.length_a   1.000
_cell.length_b   1.000
_cell.length_c   1.000
_cell.angle_alpha   90.00
_cell.angle_beta   90.00
_cell.angle_gamma   90.00
#
_symmetry.space_group_name_H-M   'P 1'
#
loop_
_entity.id
_entity.type
_entity.pdbx_description
1 polymer ?
#
loop_
_entity_poly.entity_id
_entity_poly.type
_entity_poly.pdbx_seq_one_letter_code
_entity_poly.pdbx_strand_id
1 'polypeptide(L)' 'MNPYAKPNERKVGAQRPKVSHLPSHIDIRTRKERQAEKEAVAAERRAIKKSARRHLKQQLLDELQET' A
#
# COMPACT_ATOMS: atom_id res chain seq x y z
N MET A 1 -20.59 33.82 6.67
CA MET A 1 -19.16 33.98 7.04
C MET A 1 -18.76 32.71 7.78
N ASN A 2 -17.60 32.07 7.51
CA ASN A 2 -17.20 30.87 8.25
C ASN A 2 -16.62 31.31 9.61
N PRO A 3 -17.29 31.03 10.75
CA PRO A 3 -16.87 31.55 12.05
C PRO A 3 -15.57 30.93 12.59
N TYR A 4 -15.08 29.86 11.95
CA TYR A 4 -13.86 29.16 12.35
C TYR A 4 -12.65 29.43 11.45
N ALA A 5 -12.80 30.24 10.39
CA ALA A 5 -11.69 30.57 9.50
C ALA A 5 -10.78 31.63 10.14
N LYS A 6 -9.45 31.43 10.08
CA LYS A 6 -8.54 32.45 10.62
C LYS A 6 -8.55 33.70 9.72
N PRO A 7 -8.40 34.91 10.28
CA PRO A 7 -8.47 36.17 9.52
C PRO A 7 -7.55 36.23 8.29
N ASN A 8 -6.38 35.59 8.35
CA ASN A 8 -5.36 35.58 7.29
C ASN A 8 -5.13 34.18 6.69
N GLU A 9 -6.10 33.27 6.78
CA GLU A 9 -5.96 31.91 6.28
C GLU A 9 -5.92 31.89 4.75
N ARG A 10 -4.75 31.57 4.18
CA ARG A 10 -4.61 31.40 2.73
C ARG A 10 -5.33 30.12 2.32
N LYS A 11 -6.34 30.22 1.45
CA LYS A 11 -7.05 29.06 0.85
C LYS A 11 -6.17 28.34 -0.18
N VAL A 12 -5.08 27.71 0.26
CA VAL A 12 -4.10 27.03 -0.60
C VAL A 12 -4.53 25.65 -1.05
N GLY A 13 -5.68 25.13 -0.59
CA GLY A 13 -6.13 23.77 -0.91
C GLY A 13 -6.23 23.48 -2.41
N ALA A 14 -6.73 24.45 -3.19
CA ALA A 14 -6.82 24.33 -4.66
C ALA A 14 -5.48 24.58 -5.37
N GLN A 15 -4.62 25.43 -4.80
CA GLN A 15 -3.31 25.81 -5.37
C GLN A 15 -2.16 24.93 -4.89
N ARG A 16 -2.43 23.89 -4.08
CA ARG A 16 -1.39 23.02 -3.53
C ARG A 16 -0.73 22.23 -4.66
N PRO A 17 0.61 22.26 -4.78
CA PRO A 17 1.30 21.44 -5.77
C PRO A 17 1.06 19.95 -5.46
N LYS A 18 0.63 19.20 -6.46
CA LYS A 18 0.52 17.74 -6.37
C LYS A 18 1.91 17.15 -6.58
N VAL A 19 2.56 16.73 -5.50
CA VAL A 19 3.86 16.06 -5.59
C VAL A 19 3.64 14.62 -6.02
N SER A 20 4.17 14.26 -7.18
CA SER A 20 4.29 12.87 -7.64
C SER A 20 5.76 12.51 -7.81
N HIS A 21 6.12 11.27 -7.46
CA HIS A 21 7.49 10.78 -7.64
C HIS A 21 7.83 10.51 -9.12
N LEU A 22 6.80 10.36 -9.95
CA LEU A 22 6.92 10.18 -11.40
C LEU A 22 6.16 11.31 -12.11
N PRO A 23 6.69 11.83 -13.23
CA PRO A 23 5.93 12.69 -14.14
C PRO A 23 4.63 12.01 -14.58
N SER A 24 3.56 12.80 -14.76
CA SER A 24 2.25 12.31 -15.15
C SER A 24 2.20 11.62 -16.52
N HIS A 25 3.16 11.91 -17.41
CA HIS A 25 3.27 11.24 -18.71
C HIS A 25 3.89 9.83 -18.60
N ILE A 26 4.58 9.53 -17.49
CA ILE A 26 5.17 8.21 -17.23
C ILE A 26 4.19 7.32 -16.48
N ASP A 27 3.49 7.87 -15.48
CA ASP A 27 2.47 7.13 -14.73
C ASP A 27 1.06 7.53 -15.22
N ILE A 28 0.59 6.83 -16.25
CA ILE A 28 -0.72 7.03 -16.87
C ILE A 28 -1.84 6.45 -15.98
N ARG A 29 -1.48 5.66 -14.96
CA ARG A 29 -2.44 4.91 -14.16
C ARG A 29 -3.33 5.81 -13.32
N THR A 30 -4.60 5.45 -13.26
CA THR A 30 -5.54 6.10 -12.36
C THR A 30 -5.24 5.76 -10.88
N ARG A 31 -5.79 6.54 -9.94
CA ARG A 31 -5.67 6.23 -8.51
C ARG A 31 -6.21 4.82 -8.18
N LYS A 32 -7.29 4.40 -8.84
CA LYS A 32 -7.93 3.09 -8.61
C LYS A 32 -7.02 1.95 -9.07
N GLU A 33 -6.43 2.06 -10.25
CA GLU A 33 -5.48 1.07 -10.77
C GLU A 33 -4.28 0.91 -9.84
N ARG A 34 -3.70 2.01 -9.36
CA ARG A 34 -2.58 1.94 -8.40
C ARG A 34 -2.96 1.28 -7.08
N GLN A 35 -4.21 1.43 -6.62
CA GLN A 35 -4.68 0.76 -5.42
C GLN A 35 -4.86 -0.74 -5.66
N ALA A 36 -5.50 -1.11 -6.79
CA ALA A 36 -5.68 -2.50 -7.17
C ALA A 36 -4.33 -3.24 -7.31
N GLU A 37 -3.35 -2.62 -7.97
CA GLU A 37 -2.01 -3.20 -8.11
C GLU A 37 -1.29 -3.36 -6.77
N LYS A 38 -1.41 -2.37 -5.87
CA LYS A 38 -0.87 -2.48 -4.51
C LYS A 38 -1.51 -3.63 -3.73
N GLU A 39 -2.83 -3.80 -3.85
CA GLU A 39 -3.56 -4.88 -3.21
C GLU A 39 -3.16 -6.25 -3.77
N ALA A 40 -2.99 -6.36 -5.09
CA ALA A 40 -2.50 -7.58 -5.74
C ALA A 40 -1.11 -7.98 -5.22
N VAL A 41 -0.15 -7.05 -5.21
CA VAL A 41 1.21 -7.29 -4.71
C VAL A 41 1.19 -7.68 -3.22
N ALA A 42 0.34 -7.04 -2.41
CA ALA A 42 0.20 -7.38 -1.00
C ALA A 42 -0.39 -8.80 -0.81
N ALA A 43 -1.37 -9.18 -1.63
CA ALA A 43 -1.97 -10.50 -1.61
C ALA A 43 -0.96 -11.60 -2.00
N GLU A 44 -0.17 -11.36 -3.05
CA GLU A 44 0.92 -12.26 -3.47
C GLU A 44 1.95 -12.47 -2.36
N ARG A 45 2.44 -11.37 -1.77
CA ARG A 45 3.38 -11.42 -0.63
C ARG A 45 2.80 -12.21 0.54
N ARG A 46 1.52 -12.03 0.84
CA ARG A 46 0.83 -12.78 1.90
C ARG A 46 0.73 -14.26 1.56
N ALA A 47 0.45 -14.61 0.30
CA ALA A 47 0.39 -16.00 -0.16
C ALA A 47 1.74 -16.70 0.00
N ILE A 48 2.83 -16.07 -0.45
CA ILE A 48 4.21 -16.59 -0.32
C ILE A 48 4.56 -16.80 1.16
N LYS A 49 4.30 -15.81 2.02
CA LYS A 49 4.57 -15.93 3.45
C LYS A 49 3.78 -17.06 4.09
N LYS A 50 2.54 -17.27 3.65
CA LYS A 50 1.65 -18.32 4.16
C LYS A 50 2.12 -19.71 3.72
N SER A 51 2.54 -19.88 2.48
CA SER A 51 3.09 -21.16 2.00
C SER A 51 4.39 -21.50 2.71
N ALA A 52 5.33 -20.54 2.82
CA ALA A 52 6.59 -20.73 3.53
C ALA A 52 6.35 -21.12 5.01
N ARG A 53 5.41 -20.45 5.70
CA ARG A 53 5.06 -20.79 7.08
C ARG A 53 4.50 -22.21 7.20
N ARG A 54 3.65 -22.64 6.27
CA ARG A 54 3.07 -23.98 6.28
C ARG A 54 4.14 -25.04 6.06
N HIS A 55 5.02 -24.81 5.09
CA HIS A 55 6.15 -25.69 4.80
C HIS A 55 7.06 -25.84 6.03
N LEU A 56 7.48 -24.71 6.63
CA LEU A 56 8.30 -24.74 7.83
C LEU A 56 7.62 -25.50 8.98
N LYS A 57 6.31 -25.32 9.16
CA LYS A 57 5.57 -26.06 10.19
C LYS A 57 5.57 -27.57 9.94
N GLN A 58 5.46 -28.00 8.68
CA GLN A 58 5.53 -29.42 8.33
C GLN A 58 6.91 -29.96 8.66
N GLN A 59 7.98 -29.30 8.22
CA GLN A 59 9.36 -29.70 8.53
C GLN A 59 9.59 -29.86 10.03
N LEU A 60 9.14 -28.90 10.85
CA LEU A 60 9.28 -28.99 12.31
C LEU A 60 8.47 -30.14 12.93
N LEU A 61 7.32 -30.52 12.36
CA LEU A 61 6.55 -31.65 12.85
C LEU A 61 7.17 -32.98 12.45
N ASP A 62 7.71 -33.05 11.23
CA ASP A 62 8.42 -34.23 10.73
C ASP A 62 9.69 -34.47 11.59
N GLU A 63 10.47 -33.42 11.86
CA GLU A 63 11.64 -33.47 12.76
C GLU A 63 11.30 -33.98 14.17
N LEU A 64 10.14 -33.61 14.72
CA LEU A 64 9.67 -34.09 16.03
C LEU A 64 9.17 -35.53 16.03
N GLN A 65 8.77 -36.07 14.87
CA GLN A 65 8.34 -37.46 14.73
C GLN A 65 9.50 -38.42 14.47
N GLU A 66 10.62 -37.91 13.93
CA GLU A 66 11.84 -38.69 13.72
C GLU A 66 12.66 -38.92 15.01
N THR A 67 12.31 -38.24 16.12
CA THR A 67 12.88 -38.44 17.47
C THR A 67 12.01 -39.31 18.36
#